data_AF-A0A4U0TU53-F1
#
_entry.id   AF-A0A4U0TU53-F1
#
_cell.length_a   1.000
_cell.length_b   1.000
_cell.length_c   1.000
_cell.angle_alpha   90.00
_cell.angle_beta   90.00
_cell.angle_gamma   90.00
#
_symmetry.space_group_name_H-M   'P 1'
#
loop_
_entity.id
_entity.type
_entity.pdbx_description
1 polymer ?
#
loop_
_entity_poly.entity_id
_entity_poly.type
_entity_poly.pdbx_seq_one_letter_code
_entity_poly.pdbx_strand_id
1 'polypeptide(L)'
;MVGEGADTGTRKLQQKFNNQSRSEVFIRFAQGMLTTAAYPGSALPGREVWSGIKVPLFLVAGESDRVTSPKEAEQIAEWLTESTGVSNQRALASVAPGEGDRLSRKGTQDSPVAIEAEGGCAKAEYSSEIVSTTAGDLESAQYLLAGTQKGPATELRTGADEPFSVVEEERTQTNHAFALKTTVFPAPAAHGLMYATSTVRILSGLIETFLAHHVDERLALGWQLQHMATSGKWDVKNLKKWQKIEECSEPIAGVFRAMKTMREVDDVHNPREFVKRFGCRALPDGVAIVVDISHESPVYDPKGLEEGGVEYHKFPTVSKLPPTADEVEHFISLIDLLRTLTRLKPSKETGQDDKIHPVIGVHCHYGFNRTGFFIVCYLVERLHYKVQDAIEEFAVKRKPGIKHEHFVNELYVRYAAKMERRGTIVG
;
A
#
# COMPACT_ATOMS: atom_id res chain seq x y z
N MET A 1 13.50 -15.08 -17.50
CA MET A 1 12.67 -13.86 -17.49
C MET A 1 12.62 -13.27 -16.08
N VAL A 2 12.06 -13.96 -15.07
CA VAL A 2 12.07 -13.49 -13.66
C VAL A 2 13.40 -13.63 -12.89
N GLY A 3 14.52 -13.98 -13.54
CA GLY A 3 15.82 -14.16 -12.89
C GLY A 3 16.02 -15.50 -12.16
N GLU A 4 17.27 -15.84 -11.87
CA GLU A 4 17.66 -17.09 -11.17
C GLU A 4 17.30 -17.08 -9.68
N GLY A 5 17.22 -15.89 -9.06
CA GLY A 5 16.86 -15.72 -7.65
C GLY A 5 15.36 -15.73 -7.35
N ALA A 6 14.48 -15.88 -8.35
CA ALA A 6 13.04 -15.87 -8.14
C ALA A 6 12.53 -17.13 -7.45
N ASP A 7 11.58 -16.94 -6.51
CA ASP A 7 10.89 -18.01 -5.80
C ASP A 7 9.96 -18.83 -6.74
N THR A 8 9.57 -20.01 -6.26
CA THR A 8 8.72 -20.94 -7.03
C THR A 8 7.36 -20.35 -7.39
N GLY A 9 6.77 -19.54 -6.51
CA GLY A 9 5.48 -18.87 -6.76
C GLY A 9 5.59 -17.87 -7.91
N THR A 10 6.59 -17.00 -7.87
CA THR A 10 6.88 -16.03 -8.95
C THR A 10 7.13 -16.73 -10.29
N ARG A 11 7.87 -17.85 -10.29
CA ARG A 11 8.09 -18.64 -11.52
C ARG A 11 6.80 -19.23 -12.08
N LYS A 12 5.92 -19.76 -11.23
CA LYS A 12 4.59 -20.26 -11.64
C LYS A 12 3.73 -19.14 -12.23
N LEU A 13 3.73 -17.95 -11.63
CA LEU A 13 3.01 -16.78 -12.16
C LEU A 13 3.53 -16.38 -13.55
N GLN A 14 4.84 -16.33 -13.76
CA GLN A 14 5.43 -16.07 -15.08
C GLN A 14 5.01 -17.14 -16.09
N GLN A 15 5.04 -18.42 -15.73
CA GLN A 15 4.63 -19.50 -16.62
C GLN A 15 3.15 -19.38 -17.00
N LYS A 16 2.29 -19.05 -16.03
CA LYS A 16 0.86 -18.79 -16.26
C LYS A 16 0.67 -17.64 -17.23
N PHE A 17 1.37 -16.52 -17.02
CA PHE A 17 1.35 -15.38 -17.94
C PHE A 17 1.77 -15.77 -19.35
N ASN A 18 2.88 -16.49 -19.51
CA ASN A 18 3.37 -16.93 -20.82
C ASN A 18 2.38 -17.86 -21.54
N ASN A 19 1.77 -18.79 -20.81
CA ASN A 19 0.78 -19.71 -21.37
C ASN A 19 -0.51 -18.97 -21.80
N GLN A 20 -0.89 -17.91 -21.09
CA GLN A 20 -2.10 -17.13 -21.36
C GLN A 20 -1.89 -16.03 -22.40
N SER A 21 -0.67 -15.52 -22.56
CA SER A 21 -0.33 -14.39 -23.46
C SER A 21 -0.20 -14.79 -24.93
N ARG A 22 -0.92 -15.83 -25.38
CA ARG A 22 -0.97 -16.28 -26.79
C ARG A 22 -2.15 -15.69 -27.55
N SER A 23 -2.69 -14.55 -27.09
CA SER A 23 -3.82 -13.91 -27.76
C SER A 23 -3.38 -13.30 -29.08
N GLU A 24 -4.26 -13.34 -30.09
CA GLU A 24 -4.07 -12.67 -31.39
C GLU A 24 -3.74 -11.18 -31.22
N VAL A 25 -4.28 -10.53 -30.18
CA VAL A 25 -4.01 -9.13 -29.85
C VAL A 25 -2.55 -8.93 -29.44
N PHE A 26 -2.03 -9.77 -28.54
CA PHE A 26 -0.65 -9.68 -28.08
C PHE A 26 0.33 -9.96 -29.23
N ILE A 27 0.04 -10.96 -30.08
CA ILE A 27 0.88 -11.31 -31.23
C ILE A 27 0.94 -10.13 -32.22
N ARG A 28 -0.19 -9.48 -32.53
CA ARG A 28 -0.21 -8.30 -33.40
C ARG A 28 0.57 -7.13 -32.81
N PHE A 29 0.42 -6.88 -31.51
CA PHE A 29 1.20 -5.87 -30.80
C PHE A 29 2.71 -6.15 -30.89
N ALA A 30 3.13 -7.38 -30.57
CA ALA A 30 4.53 -7.79 -30.63
C ALA A 30 5.09 -7.73 -32.06
N GLN A 31 4.30 -8.10 -33.07
CA GLN A 31 4.66 -7.97 -34.49
C GLN A 31 4.85 -6.51 -34.90
N GLY A 32 4.03 -5.58 -34.37
CA GLY A 32 4.18 -4.15 -34.59
C GLY A 32 5.47 -3.56 -33.99
N MET A 33 6.02 -4.21 -32.96
CA MET A 33 7.31 -3.86 -32.34
C MET A 33 8.52 -4.44 -33.09
N LEU A 34 8.32 -5.29 -34.09
CA LEU A 34 9.41 -5.79 -34.93
C LEU A 34 9.71 -4.79 -36.05
N THR A 35 10.98 -4.41 -36.20
CA THR A 35 11.41 -3.56 -37.31
C THR A 35 11.18 -4.28 -38.63
N THR A 36 10.49 -3.64 -39.57
CA THR A 36 10.49 -4.10 -40.97
C THR A 36 11.70 -3.51 -41.67
N ALA A 37 12.27 -4.23 -42.63
CA ALA A 37 13.44 -3.77 -43.40
C ALA A 37 13.22 -2.42 -44.11
N ALA A 38 11.97 -1.98 -44.26
CA ALA A 38 11.60 -0.69 -44.83
C ALA A 38 11.77 0.50 -43.87
N TYR A 39 11.72 0.28 -42.55
CA TYR A 39 11.83 1.34 -41.53
C TYR A 39 12.61 0.83 -40.29
N PRO A 40 13.95 0.72 -40.38
CA PRO A 40 14.78 0.12 -39.33
C PRO A 40 14.83 0.91 -38.00
N GLY A 41 14.23 2.10 -37.92
CA GLY A 41 14.23 2.97 -36.73
C GLY A 41 12.87 3.18 -36.04
N SER A 42 11.77 2.58 -36.51
CA SER A 42 10.42 3.00 -36.10
C SER A 42 9.65 2.04 -35.19
N ALA A 43 10.24 0.93 -34.73
CA ALA A 43 9.45 -0.14 -34.11
C ALA A 43 9.30 -0.02 -32.57
N LEU A 44 10.29 0.59 -31.89
CA LEU A 44 10.22 0.87 -30.46
C LEU A 44 10.46 2.37 -30.22
N PRO A 45 9.82 2.97 -29.20
CA PRO A 45 10.08 4.35 -28.81
C PRO A 45 11.57 4.57 -28.51
N GLY A 46 12.25 5.32 -29.39
CA GLY A 46 13.63 5.75 -29.19
C GLY A 46 13.71 7.17 -28.59
N ARG A 47 14.91 7.75 -28.59
CA ARG A 47 15.19 9.09 -28.06
C ARG A 47 14.19 10.14 -28.52
N GLU A 48 13.88 10.20 -29.81
CA GLU A 48 12.93 11.19 -30.37
C GLU A 48 11.55 11.13 -29.71
N VAL A 49 11.05 9.92 -29.46
CA VAL A 49 9.73 9.72 -28.82
C VAL A 49 9.82 10.03 -27.34
N TRP A 50 10.79 9.46 -26.63
CA TRP A 50 10.96 9.66 -25.18
C TRP A 50 11.19 11.12 -24.83
N SER A 51 12.10 11.82 -25.51
CA SER A 51 12.36 13.25 -25.28
C SER A 51 11.13 14.15 -25.54
N GLY A 52 10.12 13.66 -26.26
CA GLY A 52 8.85 14.35 -26.48
C GLY A 52 7.82 14.19 -25.36
N ILE A 53 8.03 13.27 -24.42
CA ILE A 53 7.08 12.98 -23.34
C ILE A 53 7.14 14.08 -22.27
N LYS A 54 6.00 14.77 -22.06
CA LYS A 54 5.86 15.89 -21.10
C LYS A 54 4.81 15.62 -20.03
N VAL A 55 4.82 14.41 -19.48
CA VAL A 55 3.97 14.02 -18.35
C VAL A 55 4.84 13.53 -17.20
N PRO A 56 4.33 13.54 -15.95
CA PRO A 56 5.00 12.86 -14.84
C PRO A 56 5.33 11.40 -15.19
N LEU A 57 6.59 11.01 -15.03
CA LEU A 57 7.08 9.68 -15.36
C LEU A 57 7.77 9.02 -14.16
N PHE A 58 7.36 7.79 -13.87
CA PHE A 58 8.00 6.94 -12.87
C PHE A 58 8.62 5.71 -13.55
N LEU A 59 9.94 5.70 -13.66
CA LEU A 59 10.73 4.61 -14.22
C LEU A 59 11.14 3.64 -13.13
N VAL A 60 10.89 2.34 -13.35
CA VAL A 60 11.19 1.29 -12.39
C VAL A 60 11.94 0.16 -13.08
N ALA A 61 13.02 -0.32 -12.45
CA ALA A 61 13.80 -1.47 -12.92
C ALA A 61 14.13 -2.42 -11.76
N GLY A 62 14.41 -3.69 -12.09
CA GLY A 62 14.99 -4.66 -11.16
C GLY A 62 16.48 -4.85 -11.45
N GLU A 63 17.32 -4.83 -10.42
CA GLU A 63 18.77 -4.97 -10.56
C GLU A 63 19.19 -6.26 -11.29
N SER A 64 18.44 -7.34 -11.09
CA SER A 64 18.68 -8.65 -11.72
C SER A 64 17.91 -8.83 -13.05
N ASP A 65 17.26 -7.79 -13.58
CA ASP A 65 16.58 -7.86 -14.88
C ASP A 65 17.59 -7.85 -16.03
N ARG A 66 17.53 -8.89 -16.88
CA ARG A 66 18.35 -9.04 -18.08
C ARG A 66 17.55 -8.85 -19.38
N VAL A 67 16.24 -8.67 -19.29
CA VAL A 67 15.34 -8.42 -20.42
C VAL A 67 15.23 -6.93 -20.64
N THR A 68 14.88 -6.19 -19.59
CA THR A 68 14.83 -4.73 -19.53
C THR A 68 15.76 -4.27 -18.42
N SER A 69 17.06 -4.22 -18.72
CA SER A 69 18.07 -3.94 -17.69
C SER A 69 17.92 -2.53 -17.12
N PRO A 70 18.40 -2.26 -15.89
CA PRO A 70 18.36 -0.90 -15.31
C PRO A 70 18.94 0.19 -16.20
N LYS A 71 19.92 -0.15 -17.05
CA LYS A 71 20.53 0.76 -18.03
C LYS A 71 19.53 1.37 -19.01
N GLU A 72 18.46 0.63 -19.35
CA GLU A 72 17.42 1.14 -20.25
C GLU A 72 16.62 2.26 -19.57
N ALA A 73 16.33 2.12 -18.27
CA ALA A 73 15.66 3.16 -17.49
C ALA A 73 16.56 4.38 -17.27
N GLU A 74 17.87 4.16 -17.04
CA GLU A 74 18.87 5.23 -16.96
C GLU A 74 18.98 5.99 -18.29
N GLN A 75 19.02 5.29 -19.41
CA GLN A 75 19.06 5.89 -20.74
C GLN A 75 17.80 6.72 -21.06
N ILE A 76 16.61 6.22 -20.72
CA ILE A 76 15.37 6.99 -20.87
C ILE A 76 15.42 8.24 -19.99
N ALA A 77 15.92 8.13 -18.76
CA ALA A 77 16.08 9.27 -17.86
C ALA A 77 17.06 10.32 -18.43
N GLU A 78 18.17 9.90 -19.03
CA GLU A 78 19.11 10.78 -19.75
C GLU A 78 18.40 11.51 -20.90
N TRP A 79 17.69 10.79 -21.78
CA TRP A 79 16.98 11.40 -22.92
C TRP A 79 15.92 12.43 -22.52
N LEU A 80 15.32 12.26 -21.34
CA LEU A 80 14.33 13.19 -20.80
C LEU A 80 14.95 14.39 -20.08
N THR A 81 16.21 14.29 -19.63
CA THR A 81 16.91 15.34 -18.85
C THR A 81 17.95 16.12 -19.66
N GLU A 82 18.44 15.56 -20.77
CA GLU A 82 19.33 16.23 -21.73
C GLU A 82 18.60 17.32 -22.53
N SER A 83 18.35 18.48 -21.89
CA SER A 83 18.11 19.84 -22.42
C SER A 83 17.55 19.96 -23.86
N THR A 84 16.33 20.46 -24.11
CA THR A 84 15.93 21.90 -24.09
C THR A 84 17.04 22.97 -24.10
N GLY A 85 18.23 22.64 -24.63
CA GLY A 85 19.44 23.48 -24.63
C GLY A 85 19.99 23.78 -26.02
N VAL A 86 19.14 23.84 -27.04
CA VAL A 86 19.53 24.29 -28.39
C VAL A 86 18.72 25.51 -28.77
N SER A 87 19.14 26.66 -28.24
CA SER A 87 18.96 27.95 -28.93
C SER A 87 20.18 28.81 -28.63
N ASN A 88 20.75 29.33 -29.72
CA ASN A 88 21.92 30.22 -29.79
C ASN A 88 23.29 29.59 -29.61
N GLN A 89 23.87 29.10 -30.72
CA GLN A 89 25.22 29.55 -31.13
C GLN A 89 25.49 29.24 -32.62
N ARG A 90 25.72 30.31 -33.40
CA ARG A 90 26.45 30.44 -34.69
C ARG A 90 25.86 29.70 -35.91
N ALA A 91 25.40 30.31 -37.01
CA ALA A 91 25.82 31.55 -37.67
C ALA A 91 27.34 31.74 -37.72
N LEU A 92 28.01 31.03 -38.65
CA LEU A 92 29.11 31.50 -39.50
C LEU A 92 29.57 30.38 -40.46
N ALA A 93 29.16 30.54 -41.72
CA ALA A 93 29.84 30.23 -42.98
C ALA A 93 30.72 28.96 -43.13
N SER A 94 30.36 28.12 -44.11
CA SER A 94 31.14 28.02 -45.36
C SER A 94 30.28 27.43 -46.50
N VAL A 95 30.55 27.91 -47.71
CA VAL A 95 29.75 27.78 -48.93
C VAL A 95 30.52 26.95 -49.96
N ALA A 96 29.82 25.94 -50.51
CA ALA A 96 29.87 25.37 -51.88
C ALA A 96 31.11 24.56 -52.36
N PRO A 97 31.06 23.91 -53.55
CA PRO A 97 29.91 23.53 -54.42
C PRO A 97 29.96 22.06 -54.95
N GLY A 98 28.88 21.60 -55.60
CA GLY A 98 28.98 20.49 -56.57
C GLY A 98 27.66 19.83 -57.01
N GLU A 99 27.10 20.30 -58.13
CA GLU A 99 26.41 19.58 -59.24
C GLU A 99 25.33 18.51 -58.90
N GLY A 100 24.04 18.73 -59.22
CA GLY A 100 23.41 18.51 -60.54
C GLY A 100 22.82 17.08 -60.56
N ASP A 101 21.64 16.71 -61.06
CA ASP A 101 20.62 17.29 -61.92
C ASP A 101 19.38 16.34 -61.85
N ARG A 102 18.19 16.86 -62.21
CA ARG A 102 17.03 16.19 -62.85
C ARG A 102 16.25 14.99 -62.26
N LEU A 103 14.93 15.25 -62.14
CA LEU A 103 13.77 14.51 -62.71
C LEU A 103 13.52 13.06 -62.20
N SER A 104 12.31 12.58 -61.89
CA SER A 104 11.04 12.80 -62.57
C SER A 104 9.87 12.26 -61.74
N ARG A 105 8.72 12.92 -61.90
CA ARG A 105 7.37 12.46 -61.54
C ARG A 105 7.04 11.07 -62.12
N LYS A 106 6.29 10.28 -61.37
CA LYS A 106 5.02 9.70 -61.85
C LYS A 106 4.14 9.29 -60.68
N GLY A 107 2.96 9.89 -60.63
CA GLY A 107 1.88 9.44 -59.76
C GLY A 107 1.00 8.41 -60.45
N THR A 108 0.20 7.72 -59.65
CA THR A 108 -1.13 7.25 -60.04
C THR A 108 -2.01 7.22 -58.80
N GLN A 109 -3.17 7.87 -58.93
CA GLN A 109 -4.39 7.71 -58.14
C GLN A 109 -4.92 6.27 -58.35
N ASP A 110 -5.82 5.65 -57.60
CA ASP A 110 -7.12 6.08 -57.07
C ASP A 110 -7.67 4.88 -56.24
N SER A 111 -8.15 5.07 -55.01
CA SER A 111 -9.59 5.03 -54.62
C SER A 111 -10.12 3.68 -54.06
N PRO A 112 -11.24 3.70 -53.31
CA PRO A 112 -11.46 2.91 -52.09
C PRO A 112 -12.53 1.83 -52.21
N VAL A 113 -12.60 0.89 -51.25
CA VAL A 113 -13.80 0.06 -51.02
C VAL A 113 -13.98 -0.24 -49.53
N ALA A 114 -15.16 0.09 -49.02
CA ALA A 114 -15.74 -0.37 -47.74
C ALA A 114 -16.58 -1.64 -47.96
N ILE A 115 -16.86 -2.40 -46.89
CA ILE A 115 -18.14 -3.06 -46.54
C ILE A 115 -17.92 -4.02 -45.34
N GLU A 116 -18.66 -3.75 -44.24
CA GLU A 116 -19.52 -4.59 -43.36
C GLU A 116 -19.40 -6.14 -43.43
N ALA A 117 -19.74 -7.00 -42.47
CA ALA A 117 -20.17 -7.03 -41.07
C ALA A 117 -20.24 -8.54 -40.63
N GLU A 118 -20.61 -8.79 -39.37
CA GLU A 118 -20.99 -10.09 -38.74
C GLU A 118 -19.84 -11.04 -38.33
N GLY A 119 -19.82 -11.73 -37.19
CA GLY A 119 -20.74 -11.98 -36.08
C GLY A 119 -20.17 -13.17 -35.27
N GLY A 120 -20.48 -13.31 -33.97
CA GLY A 120 -20.25 -14.57 -33.23
C GLY A 120 -19.65 -14.45 -31.82
N CYS A 121 -20.52 -14.60 -30.82
CA CYS A 121 -20.22 -14.68 -29.40
C CYS A 121 -19.84 -16.13 -29.00
N ALA A 122 -18.78 -16.31 -28.20
CA ALA A 122 -18.56 -17.55 -27.44
C ALA A 122 -17.96 -17.23 -26.06
N LYS A 123 -18.69 -17.64 -25.02
CA LYS A 123 -18.31 -17.59 -23.60
C LYS A 123 -17.22 -18.63 -23.30
N ALA A 124 -16.21 -18.27 -22.51
CA ALA A 124 -15.28 -19.21 -21.89
C ALA A 124 -15.25 -18.99 -20.36
N GLU A 125 -15.48 -20.08 -19.63
CA GLU A 125 -15.58 -20.16 -18.17
C GLU A 125 -14.20 -19.98 -17.50
N TYR A 126 -14.15 -19.15 -16.44
CA TYR A 126 -12.94 -18.87 -15.66
C TYR A 126 -12.97 -19.65 -14.34
N SER A 127 -12.05 -20.60 -14.18
CA SER A 127 -11.78 -21.27 -12.90
C SER A 127 -10.86 -20.38 -12.04
N SER A 128 -11.35 -19.93 -10.90
CA SER A 128 -10.64 -19.09 -9.93
C SER A 128 -9.97 -19.93 -8.83
N GLU A 129 -8.68 -20.22 -8.98
CA GLU A 129 -7.83 -20.57 -7.85
C GLU A 129 -7.15 -19.30 -7.33
N ILE A 130 -7.67 -18.79 -6.21
CA ILE A 130 -7.10 -17.65 -5.47
C ILE A 130 -6.03 -18.22 -4.53
N VAL A 131 -4.76 -17.90 -4.80
CA VAL A 131 -3.64 -18.21 -3.92
C VAL A 131 -3.53 -17.10 -2.87
N SER A 132 -3.70 -17.48 -1.60
CA SER A 132 -3.50 -16.66 -0.40
C SER A 132 -2.05 -16.79 0.10
N THR A 133 -1.41 -15.69 0.52
CA THR A 133 -0.27 -15.59 1.47
C THR A 133 0.33 -14.16 1.46
N THR A 134 0.91 -13.52 2.50
CA THR A 134 0.98 -13.63 3.98
C THR A 134 1.54 -12.28 4.52
N ALA A 135 1.40 -11.99 5.82
CA ALA A 135 1.63 -10.68 6.47
C ALA A 135 3.09 -10.23 6.73
N GLY A 136 4.11 -10.99 6.31
CA GLY A 136 5.52 -10.72 6.66
C GLY A 136 6.25 -9.66 5.80
N ASP A 137 5.68 -9.26 4.65
CA ASP A 137 6.43 -8.52 3.63
C ASP A 137 6.40 -6.99 3.81
N LEU A 138 5.61 -6.47 4.76
CA LEU A 138 5.44 -5.03 4.99
C LEU A 138 6.65 -4.39 5.69
N GLU A 139 7.29 -5.12 6.61
CA GLU A 139 8.40 -4.62 7.44
C GLU A 139 9.67 -4.37 6.60
N SER A 140 9.85 -5.14 5.52
CA SER A 140 10.95 -4.96 4.56
C SER A 140 10.78 -3.71 3.69
N ALA A 141 9.55 -3.25 3.49
CA ALA A 141 9.23 -2.07 2.67
C ALA A 141 9.60 -0.76 3.37
N GLN A 142 9.34 -0.66 4.68
CA GLN A 142 9.59 0.55 5.47
C GLN A 142 11.09 0.84 5.67
N TYR A 143 11.95 -0.19 5.71
CA TYR A 143 13.40 0.00 5.84
C TYR A 143 14.02 0.70 4.61
N LEU A 144 13.50 0.45 3.42
CA LEU A 144 13.99 1.07 2.17
C LEU A 144 13.52 2.51 1.99
N LEU A 145 12.40 2.90 2.62
CA LEU A 145 11.81 4.24 2.51
C LEU A 145 12.49 5.27 3.43
N ALA A 146 13.22 4.84 4.47
CA ALA A 146 13.88 5.72 5.43
C ALA A 146 15.16 6.41 4.89
N GLY A 147 15.61 6.07 3.68
CA GLY A 147 16.89 6.51 3.11
C GLY A 147 16.90 7.84 2.35
N THR A 148 15.78 8.55 2.19
CA THR A 148 15.73 9.78 1.36
C THR A 148 15.52 11.03 2.23
N GLN A 149 16.58 11.84 2.37
CA GLN A 149 16.55 13.05 3.19
C GLN A 149 15.64 14.16 2.63
N LYS A 150 14.92 14.85 3.52
CA LYS A 150 14.12 16.06 3.26
C LYS A 150 14.99 17.32 3.32
N GLY A 151 14.81 18.24 2.37
CA GLY A 151 15.10 19.67 2.52
C GLY A 151 13.82 20.46 2.89
N PRO A 152 13.92 21.65 3.50
CA PRO A 152 12.77 22.37 4.05
C PRO A 152 12.12 23.29 3.01
N ALA A 153 10.79 23.41 3.06
CA ALA A 153 10.06 24.47 2.37
C ALA A 153 9.24 25.28 3.40
N THR A 154 9.34 26.59 3.23
CA THR A 154 9.06 27.69 4.17
C THR A 154 7.57 28.08 4.23
N GLU A 155 7.14 28.60 5.37
CA GLU A 155 5.81 29.15 5.68
C GLU A 155 5.49 30.52 5.03
N LEU A 156 4.21 30.81 4.74
CA LEU A 156 3.40 31.97 5.22
C LEU A 156 1.96 31.94 4.61
N ARG A 157 0.87 31.85 5.42
CA ARG A 157 -0.12 32.90 5.86
C ARG A 157 -0.98 33.54 4.74
N THR A 158 -2.26 33.93 4.86
CA THR A 158 -3.42 33.90 5.79
C THR A 158 -4.58 34.60 5.05
N GLY A 159 -5.85 34.26 5.27
CA GLY A 159 -6.99 35.16 4.95
C GLY A 159 -8.33 34.44 4.72
N ALA A 160 -9.34 34.78 5.51
CA ALA A 160 -10.68 34.19 5.56
C ALA A 160 -11.69 34.88 4.62
N ASP A 161 -12.64 34.11 4.08
CA ASP A 161 -14.11 34.26 4.21
C ASP A 161 -14.83 33.53 3.05
N GLU A 162 -15.71 32.59 3.43
CA GLU A 162 -16.61 31.81 2.58
C GLU A 162 -17.79 32.66 2.07
N PRO A 163 -18.35 32.36 0.87
CA PRO A 163 -19.52 31.48 0.87
C PRO A 163 -19.67 30.55 -0.35
N PHE A 164 -19.92 29.26 -0.09
CA PHE A 164 -20.73 28.30 -0.88
C PHE A 164 -20.84 28.60 -2.38
N SER A 165 -19.90 28.09 -3.17
CA SER A 165 -20.00 28.04 -4.63
C SER A 165 -20.10 26.59 -5.12
N VAL A 166 -21.16 26.36 -5.91
CA VAL A 166 -21.34 25.24 -6.82
C VAL A 166 -20.01 24.88 -7.49
N VAL A 167 -19.71 23.59 -7.62
CA VAL A 167 -18.52 23.08 -8.32
C VAL A 167 -18.58 23.57 -9.77
N GLU A 168 -17.99 24.73 -10.04
CA GLU A 168 -17.60 25.12 -11.38
C GLU A 168 -16.45 24.20 -11.78
N GLU A 169 -16.57 23.58 -12.96
CA GLU A 169 -15.44 22.90 -13.60
C GLU A 169 -14.34 23.94 -13.85
N GLU A 170 -13.45 24.10 -12.86
CA GLU A 170 -12.21 24.83 -13.05
C GLU A 170 -11.51 24.20 -14.24
N ARG A 171 -11.29 25.02 -15.27
CA ARG A 171 -10.51 24.67 -16.45
C ARG A 171 -9.21 24.02 -15.99
N THR A 172 -9.10 22.72 -16.19
CA THR A 172 -7.94 21.91 -15.80
C THR A 172 -6.72 22.38 -16.59
N GLN A 173 -6.03 23.39 -16.08
CA GLN A 173 -4.61 23.55 -16.35
C GLN A 173 -3.91 22.59 -15.41
N THR A 174 -3.64 21.39 -15.90
CA THR A 174 -2.66 20.49 -15.30
C THR A 174 -1.34 21.25 -15.20
N ASN A 175 -0.85 21.47 -13.98
CA ASN A 175 0.52 21.92 -13.76
C ASN A 175 1.44 20.79 -14.23
N HIS A 176 1.73 20.73 -15.54
CA HIS A 176 2.72 19.81 -16.09
C HIS A 176 4.13 20.27 -15.72
N ALA A 177 4.43 20.26 -14.43
CA ALA A 177 5.80 20.18 -13.97
C ALA A 177 6.33 18.82 -14.41
N PHE A 178 7.39 18.82 -15.19
CA PHE A 178 8.10 17.59 -15.56
C PHE A 178 8.65 16.95 -14.27
N ALA A 179 8.02 15.85 -13.84
CA ALA A 179 8.45 15.06 -12.70
C ALA A 179 8.96 13.72 -13.19
N LEU A 180 10.26 13.48 -13.04
CA LEU A 180 10.89 12.20 -13.36
C LEU A 180 11.39 11.56 -12.08
N LYS A 181 10.90 10.35 -11.79
CA LYS A 181 11.42 9.50 -10.72
C LYS A 181 11.96 8.22 -11.32
N THR A 182 13.13 7.78 -10.88
CA THR A 182 13.71 6.49 -11.25
C THR A 182 13.96 5.67 -9.99
N THR A 183 13.62 4.39 -9.99
CA THR A 183 13.88 3.49 -8.85
C THR A 183 14.33 2.12 -9.35
N VAL A 184 15.47 1.66 -8.83
CA VAL A 184 16.00 0.32 -9.09
C VAL A 184 15.81 -0.53 -7.84
N PHE A 185 15.04 -1.60 -7.97
CA PHE A 185 14.83 -2.56 -6.90
C PHE A 185 16.06 -3.49 -6.79
N PRO A 186 16.61 -3.70 -5.59
CA PRO A 186 17.81 -4.51 -5.41
C PRO A 186 17.58 -5.98 -5.77
N ALA A 187 18.65 -6.70 -6.04
CA ALA A 187 18.63 -8.14 -6.24
C ALA A 187 17.92 -8.84 -5.06
N PRO A 188 17.07 -9.85 -5.30
CA PRO A 188 16.90 -10.58 -6.56
C PRO A 188 15.81 -10.03 -7.50
N ALA A 189 15.35 -8.78 -7.33
CA ALA A 189 14.32 -8.20 -8.19
C ALA A 189 14.75 -8.20 -9.66
N ALA A 190 13.89 -8.70 -10.55
CA ALA A 190 14.13 -8.83 -11.98
C ALA A 190 12.84 -8.49 -12.75
N HIS A 191 12.70 -8.97 -13.99
CA HIS A 191 11.56 -8.66 -14.87
C HIS A 191 10.17 -8.90 -14.26
N GLY A 192 10.06 -9.82 -13.29
CA GLY A 192 8.82 -10.12 -12.59
C GLY A 192 8.41 -9.12 -11.51
N LEU A 193 9.10 -7.97 -11.36
CA LEU A 193 8.91 -7.03 -10.25
C LEU A 193 7.46 -6.53 -10.06
N MET A 194 6.67 -6.52 -11.14
CA MET A 194 5.28 -6.07 -11.12
C MET A 194 4.32 -7.05 -10.43
N TYR A 195 4.71 -8.31 -10.23
CA TYR A 195 3.84 -9.35 -9.66
C TYR A 195 4.56 -10.32 -8.72
N ALA A 196 5.88 -10.24 -8.57
CA ALA A 196 6.62 -11.01 -7.59
C ALA A 196 6.19 -10.58 -6.18
N THR A 197 5.85 -11.54 -5.32
CA THR A 197 5.28 -11.27 -3.98
C THR A 197 6.20 -10.40 -3.12
N SER A 198 7.51 -10.56 -3.27
CA SER A 198 8.55 -9.80 -2.57
C SER A 198 8.64 -8.31 -2.96
N THR A 199 8.08 -7.90 -4.11
CA THR A 199 8.27 -6.54 -4.65
C THR A 199 6.96 -5.84 -4.99
N VAL A 200 5.90 -6.58 -5.36
CA VAL A 200 4.63 -6.02 -5.85
C VAL A 200 3.99 -5.04 -4.88
N ARG A 201 4.06 -5.29 -3.57
CA ARG A 201 3.46 -4.40 -2.55
C ARG A 201 4.25 -3.11 -2.38
N ILE A 202 5.58 -3.22 -2.31
CA ILE A 202 6.50 -2.09 -2.23
C ILE A 202 6.30 -1.18 -3.45
N LEU A 203 6.32 -1.78 -4.64
CA LEU A 203 6.11 -1.07 -5.89
C LEU A 203 4.75 -0.38 -5.94
N SER A 204 3.68 -1.07 -5.54
CA SER A 204 2.33 -0.50 -5.50
C SER A 204 2.29 0.77 -4.64
N GLY A 205 2.92 0.75 -3.45
CA GLY A 205 3.01 1.93 -2.59
C GLY A 205 3.84 3.07 -3.18
N LEU A 206 4.94 2.76 -3.89
CA LEU A 206 5.73 3.77 -4.61
C LEU A 206 4.96 4.41 -5.76
N ILE A 207 4.19 3.62 -6.52
CA ILE A 207 3.33 4.11 -7.62
C ILE A 207 2.24 5.00 -7.05
N GLU A 208 1.52 4.56 -6.03
CA GLU A 208 0.47 5.34 -5.37
C GLU A 208 1.01 6.68 -4.86
N THR A 209 2.15 6.65 -4.19
CA THR A 209 2.84 7.86 -3.72
C THR A 209 3.21 8.78 -4.89
N PHE A 210 3.78 8.25 -5.96
CA PHE A 210 4.17 9.06 -7.12
C PHE A 210 2.95 9.74 -7.77
N LEU A 211 1.88 8.99 -8.00
CA LEU A 211 0.65 9.49 -8.61
C LEU A 211 0.01 10.58 -7.74
N ALA A 212 -0.08 10.36 -6.42
CA ALA A 212 -0.61 11.34 -5.50
C ALA A 212 0.17 12.67 -5.49
N HIS A 213 1.50 12.63 -5.57
CA HIS A 213 2.32 13.84 -5.47
C HIS A 213 2.51 14.58 -6.80
N HIS A 214 2.58 13.84 -7.92
CA HIS A 214 3.00 14.41 -9.20
C HIS A 214 1.92 14.44 -10.26
N VAL A 215 0.83 13.69 -10.08
CA VAL A 215 -0.29 13.66 -11.04
C VAL A 215 -1.50 14.37 -10.46
N ASP A 216 -2.02 13.89 -9.33
CA ASP A 216 -3.23 14.43 -8.72
C ASP A 216 -3.32 14.02 -7.24
N GLU A 217 -3.43 15.01 -6.34
CA GLU A 217 -3.53 14.76 -4.89
C GLU A 217 -4.75 13.91 -4.49
N ARG A 218 -5.79 13.89 -5.33
CA ARG A 218 -6.99 13.07 -5.11
C ARG A 218 -6.72 11.58 -5.20
N LEU A 219 -5.58 11.19 -5.75
CA LEU A 219 -5.13 9.80 -5.79
C LEU A 219 -4.52 9.34 -4.46
N ALA A 220 -4.25 10.26 -3.52
CA ALA A 220 -3.79 9.91 -2.18
C ALA A 220 -4.89 9.22 -1.37
N LEU A 221 -4.54 8.15 -0.65
CA LEU A 221 -5.46 7.44 0.24
C LEU A 221 -6.14 8.38 1.24
N GLY A 222 -5.38 9.23 1.94
CA GLY A 222 -5.94 10.21 2.88
C GLY A 222 -6.97 11.13 2.24
N TRP A 223 -6.71 11.63 1.02
CA TRP A 223 -7.67 12.47 0.30
C TRP A 223 -8.95 11.70 -0.06
N GLN A 224 -8.81 10.47 -0.59
CA GLN A 224 -9.94 9.61 -0.94
C GLN A 224 -10.79 9.25 0.27
N LEU A 225 -10.15 8.94 1.40
CA LEU A 225 -10.86 8.69 2.64
C LEU A 225 -11.59 9.93 3.15
N GLN A 226 -11.00 11.12 2.98
CA GLN A 226 -11.63 12.38 3.40
C GLN A 226 -12.86 12.75 2.57
N HIS A 227 -12.81 12.53 1.26
CA HIS A 227 -13.84 13.07 0.35
C HIS A 227 -14.76 11.99 -0.23
N MET A 228 -14.23 10.78 -0.48
CA MET A 228 -14.97 9.69 -1.13
C MET A 228 -15.52 8.65 -0.16
N ALA A 229 -14.92 8.50 1.03
CA ALA A 229 -15.41 7.58 2.06
C ALA A 229 -16.47 8.20 3.00
N THR A 230 -17.05 9.34 2.61
CA THR A 230 -18.04 10.09 3.41
C THR A 230 -19.43 9.43 3.47
N SER A 231 -19.69 8.39 2.66
CA SER A 231 -20.89 7.56 2.81
C SER A 231 -20.76 6.17 2.15
N GLY A 232 -21.47 5.17 2.69
CA GLY A 232 -21.62 3.84 2.08
C GLY A 232 -20.67 2.77 2.61
N LYS A 233 -20.25 1.85 1.71
CA LYS A 233 -19.47 0.62 2.04
C LYS A 233 -18.08 0.91 2.65
N TRP A 234 -17.58 2.13 2.48
CA TRP A 234 -16.23 2.57 2.88
C TRP A 234 -16.20 3.30 4.22
N ASP A 235 -17.35 3.57 4.85
CA ASP A 235 -17.44 4.16 6.18
C ASP A 235 -17.79 3.09 7.24
N VAL A 236 -17.79 3.47 8.51
CA VAL A 236 -18.16 2.58 9.60
C VAL A 236 -19.59 2.07 9.48
N LYS A 237 -19.78 0.76 9.67
CA LYS A 237 -21.07 0.07 9.45
C LYS A 237 -22.23 0.64 10.27
N ASN A 238 -21.93 1.27 11.41
CA ASN A 238 -22.91 1.97 12.23
C ASN A 238 -22.26 3.13 12.99
N LEU A 239 -22.27 4.32 12.39
CA LEU A 239 -21.63 5.53 12.93
C LEU A 239 -22.16 5.89 14.32
N LYS A 240 -23.48 5.89 14.53
CA LYS A 240 -24.09 6.21 15.84
C LYS A 240 -23.62 5.28 16.95
N LYS A 241 -23.48 3.98 16.65
CA LYS A 241 -22.95 3.00 17.60
C LYS A 241 -21.46 3.25 17.85
N TRP A 242 -20.70 3.51 16.80
CA TRP A 242 -19.26 3.77 16.88
C TRP A 242 -18.95 5.04 17.69
N GLN A 243 -19.73 6.12 17.53
CA GLN A 243 -19.56 7.37 18.27
C GLN A 243 -19.77 7.20 19.78
N LYS A 244 -20.72 6.35 20.18
CA LYS A 244 -21.00 6.06 21.60
C LYS A 244 -19.94 5.19 22.28
N ILE A 245 -19.07 4.56 21.51
CA ILE A 245 -18.02 3.70 22.03
C ILE A 245 -16.79 4.57 22.32
N GLU A 246 -16.20 4.39 23.50
CA GLU A 246 -14.95 5.03 23.88
C GLU A 246 -13.83 4.74 22.87
N GLU A 247 -13.00 5.74 22.58
CA GLU A 247 -11.94 5.72 21.59
C GLU A 247 -10.90 4.64 21.88
N CYS A 248 -10.36 4.67 23.10
CA CYS A 248 -9.23 3.86 23.56
C CYS A 248 -9.43 3.51 25.03
N SER A 249 -9.10 2.29 25.43
CA SER A 249 -9.16 1.87 26.84
C SER A 249 -8.01 2.43 27.66
N GLU A 250 -8.14 2.34 28.98
CA GLU A 250 -7.01 2.32 29.91
C GLU A 250 -5.99 1.22 29.57
N PRO A 251 -4.73 1.31 30.04
CA PRO A 251 -3.73 0.27 29.80
C PRO A 251 -4.15 -1.06 30.42
N ILE A 252 -3.93 -2.12 29.66
CA ILE A 252 -4.23 -3.51 29.99
C ILE A 252 -2.88 -4.20 30.21
N ALA A 253 -2.65 -4.65 31.45
CA ALA A 253 -1.42 -5.32 31.88
C ALA A 253 -0.09 -4.61 31.52
N GLY A 254 -0.12 -3.28 31.31
CA GLY A 254 1.05 -2.51 30.87
C GLY A 254 1.61 -2.90 29.50
N VAL A 255 0.81 -3.59 28.68
CA VAL A 255 1.21 -4.04 27.33
C VAL A 255 0.32 -3.46 26.26
N PHE A 256 -0.99 -3.41 26.51
CA PHE A 256 -1.97 -3.08 25.49
C PHE A 256 -2.86 -1.90 25.88
N ARG A 257 -3.41 -1.24 24.86
CA ARG A 257 -4.68 -0.51 24.96
C ARG A 257 -5.62 -1.04 23.87
N ALA A 258 -6.88 -1.28 24.22
CA ALA A 258 -7.89 -1.72 23.28
C ALA A 258 -8.66 -0.52 22.72
N MET A 259 -8.74 -0.40 21.40
CA MET A 259 -9.36 0.76 20.75
C MET A 259 -10.39 0.36 19.69
N LYS A 260 -11.32 1.28 19.39
CA LYS A 260 -12.16 1.20 18.17
C LYS A 260 -11.35 1.71 16.97
N THR A 261 -11.71 1.31 15.76
CA THR A 261 -11.08 1.85 14.54
C THR A 261 -11.19 3.37 14.51
N MET A 262 -10.16 4.07 14.04
CA MET A 262 -10.22 5.50 13.74
C MET A 262 -11.00 5.73 12.43
N ARG A 263 -11.29 6.99 12.14
CA ARG A 263 -11.88 7.45 10.87
C ARG A 263 -11.15 8.71 10.42
N GLU A 264 -10.80 8.79 9.14
CA GLU A 264 -10.08 9.96 8.61
C GLU A 264 -10.87 11.26 8.78
N VAL A 265 -12.18 11.19 8.54
CA VAL A 265 -13.11 12.34 8.54
C VAL A 265 -13.70 12.67 9.91
N ASP A 266 -13.30 11.97 10.98
CA ASP A 266 -13.87 12.21 12.31
C ASP A 266 -13.07 13.26 13.06
N ASP A 267 -13.74 14.26 13.65
CA ASP A 267 -13.06 15.36 14.35
C ASP A 267 -12.35 14.92 15.63
N VAL A 268 -12.75 13.78 16.21
CA VAL A 268 -12.35 13.38 17.57
C VAL A 268 -11.43 12.16 17.58
N HIS A 269 -11.71 11.17 16.73
CA HIS A 269 -10.99 9.89 16.67
C HIS A 269 -10.50 9.59 15.25
N ASN A 270 -9.69 10.51 14.73
CA ASN A 270 -8.84 10.36 13.55
C ASN A 270 -7.37 10.09 13.96
N PRO A 271 -6.48 9.69 13.04
CA PRO A 271 -5.08 9.41 13.33
C PRO A 271 -4.34 10.54 14.07
N ARG A 272 -4.51 11.79 13.63
CA ARG A 272 -3.78 12.94 14.17
C ARG A 272 -4.22 13.28 15.59
N GLU A 273 -5.53 13.33 15.83
CA GLU A 273 -6.09 13.59 17.16
C GLU A 273 -5.85 12.43 18.11
N PHE A 274 -5.85 11.19 17.61
CA PHE A 274 -5.49 10.02 18.38
C PHE A 274 -4.07 10.10 18.92
N VAL A 275 -3.07 10.42 18.07
CA VAL A 275 -1.68 10.56 18.52
C VAL A 275 -1.56 11.64 19.60
N LYS A 276 -2.20 12.79 19.40
CA LYS A 276 -2.16 13.91 20.37
C LYS A 276 -2.71 13.53 21.74
N ARG A 277 -3.73 12.66 21.78
CA ARG A 277 -4.43 12.28 23.02
C ARG A 277 -3.89 11.02 23.67
N PHE A 278 -3.51 10.03 22.88
CA PHE A 278 -3.21 8.67 23.33
C PHE A 278 -1.83 8.16 22.92
N GLY A 279 -1.05 8.92 22.12
CA GLY A 279 0.29 8.51 21.70
C GLY A 279 1.29 8.48 22.84
N CYS A 280 2.39 7.74 22.66
CA CYS A 280 3.47 7.61 23.65
C CYS A 280 4.21 8.92 24.00
N ARG A 281 3.99 9.98 23.20
CA ARG A 281 4.47 11.34 23.50
C ARG A 281 3.50 12.15 24.35
N ALA A 282 2.23 11.75 24.40
CA ALA A 282 1.18 12.42 25.13
C ALA A 282 0.95 11.82 26.53
N LEU A 283 1.11 10.49 26.66
CA LEU A 283 0.92 9.75 27.90
C LEU A 283 2.15 8.88 28.22
N PRO A 284 2.55 8.74 29.50
CA PRO A 284 3.64 7.84 29.90
C PRO A 284 3.39 6.38 29.47
N ASP A 285 2.14 5.95 29.49
CA ASP A 285 1.65 4.64 29.05
C ASP A 285 0.89 4.73 27.71
N GLY A 286 1.31 5.69 26.88
CA GLY A 286 0.71 5.97 25.58
C GLY A 286 1.08 4.95 24.51
N VAL A 287 0.29 4.93 23.46
CA VAL A 287 0.42 4.01 22.33
C VAL A 287 1.62 4.41 21.47
N ALA A 288 2.59 3.52 21.32
CA ALA A 288 3.72 3.68 20.39
C ALA A 288 3.53 2.89 19.09
N ILE A 289 2.68 1.86 19.12
CA ILE A 289 2.41 0.98 17.98
C ILE A 289 0.91 0.66 17.94
N VAL A 290 0.30 0.74 16.77
CA VAL A 290 -1.08 0.31 16.50
C VAL A 290 -1.06 -0.97 15.68
N VAL A 291 -1.75 -2.00 16.17
CA VAL A 291 -2.00 -3.25 15.46
C VAL A 291 -3.48 -3.29 15.03
N ASP A 292 -3.72 -3.14 13.73
CA ASP A 292 -5.04 -3.26 13.12
C ASP A 292 -5.34 -4.72 12.79
N ILE A 293 -6.22 -5.33 13.58
CA ILE A 293 -6.62 -6.73 13.39
C ILE A 293 -7.82 -6.91 12.45
N SER A 294 -8.30 -5.84 11.79
CA SER A 294 -9.44 -5.90 10.88
C SER A 294 -9.07 -6.51 9.52
N HIS A 295 -10.02 -7.16 8.86
CA HIS A 295 -9.81 -7.76 7.54
C HIS A 295 -9.80 -6.73 6.40
N GLU A 296 -10.74 -5.78 6.45
CA GLU A 296 -10.89 -4.72 5.45
C GLU A 296 -9.79 -3.67 5.62
N SER A 297 -9.47 -2.90 4.57
CA SER A 297 -8.57 -1.75 4.70
C SER A 297 -9.12 -0.74 5.72
N PRO A 298 -8.25 -0.05 6.48
CA PRO A 298 -8.69 0.94 7.45
C PRO A 298 -9.44 2.09 6.76
N VAL A 299 -10.41 2.67 7.46
CA VAL A 299 -11.16 3.86 7.02
C VAL A 299 -10.46 5.17 7.43
N TYR A 300 -9.14 5.08 7.63
CA TYR A 300 -8.23 6.16 8.01
C TYR A 300 -6.87 5.92 7.35
N ASP A 301 -6.09 6.97 7.13
CA ASP A 301 -4.74 6.87 6.60
C ASP A 301 -3.74 6.58 7.74
N PRO A 302 -3.08 5.40 7.75
CA PRO A 302 -2.09 5.08 8.78
C PRO A 302 -0.92 6.07 8.86
N LYS A 303 -0.62 6.77 7.76
CA LYS A 303 0.47 7.74 7.72
C LYS A 303 0.30 8.85 8.75
N GLY A 304 -0.95 9.22 9.07
CA GLY A 304 -1.24 10.19 10.13
C GLY A 304 -0.80 9.73 11.53
N LEU A 305 -0.75 8.42 11.78
CA LEU A 305 -0.17 7.85 13.01
C LEU A 305 1.36 7.94 12.97
N GLU A 306 1.96 7.53 11.84
CA GLU A 306 3.41 7.42 11.66
C GLU A 306 4.10 8.79 11.76
N GLU A 307 3.52 9.83 11.14
CA GLU A 307 3.96 11.22 11.28
C GLU A 307 3.94 11.70 12.75
N GLY A 308 3.01 11.15 13.52
CA GLY A 308 2.86 11.36 14.96
C GLY A 308 3.85 10.56 15.84
N GLY A 309 4.65 9.68 15.25
CA GLY A 309 5.56 8.79 15.97
C GLY A 309 4.90 7.51 16.49
N VAL A 310 3.73 7.14 15.98
CA VAL A 310 3.03 5.89 16.30
C VAL A 310 3.12 4.95 15.09
N GLU A 311 3.75 3.79 15.27
CA GLU A 311 3.88 2.80 14.20
C GLU A 311 2.56 2.12 13.87
N TYR A 312 2.36 1.71 12.63
CA TYR A 312 1.18 0.96 12.22
C TYR A 312 1.53 -0.42 11.66
N HIS A 313 0.82 -1.44 12.14
CA HIS A 313 0.95 -2.84 11.73
C HIS A 313 -0.41 -3.44 11.39
N LYS A 314 -0.54 -4.04 10.21
CA LYS A 314 -1.78 -4.70 9.76
C LYS A 314 -1.69 -6.21 10.01
N PHE A 315 -2.65 -6.75 10.77
CA PHE A 315 -2.78 -8.18 11.05
C PHE A 315 -4.19 -8.66 10.65
N PRO A 316 -4.45 -8.95 9.35
CA PRO A 316 -5.81 -9.21 8.89
C PRO A 316 -6.33 -10.57 9.40
N THR A 317 -7.58 -10.61 9.89
CA THR A 317 -8.17 -11.82 10.49
C THR A 317 -9.58 -12.09 9.97
N VAL A 318 -10.03 -13.35 9.92
CA VAL A 318 -11.34 -13.72 9.29
C VAL A 318 -12.55 -13.44 10.19
N SER A 319 -13.52 -12.64 9.73
CA SER A 319 -14.57 -12.10 10.60
C SER A 319 -15.56 -13.14 11.16
N LYS A 320 -16.23 -12.78 12.28
CA LYS A 320 -17.39 -13.45 12.92
C LYS A 320 -17.14 -14.74 13.70
N LEU A 321 -16.01 -15.41 13.52
CA LEU A 321 -15.63 -16.57 14.34
C LEU A 321 -14.52 -16.19 15.34
N PRO A 322 -14.42 -16.90 16.48
CA PRO A 322 -13.25 -16.82 17.34
C PRO A 322 -11.97 -17.15 16.54
N PRO A 323 -10.88 -16.41 16.74
CA PRO A 323 -9.61 -16.72 16.12
C PRO A 323 -9.14 -18.15 16.37
N THR A 324 -8.55 -18.79 15.35
CA THR A 324 -8.00 -20.14 15.49
C THR A 324 -6.78 -20.16 16.42
N ALA A 325 -6.29 -21.35 16.78
CA ALA A 325 -5.05 -21.49 17.54
C ALA A 325 -3.87 -20.88 16.76
N ASP A 326 -3.75 -21.21 15.47
CA ASP A 326 -2.71 -20.67 14.59
C ASP A 326 -2.79 -19.15 14.48
N GLU A 327 -3.98 -18.56 14.28
CA GLU A 327 -4.13 -17.09 14.23
C GLU A 327 -3.66 -16.44 15.54
N VAL A 328 -3.91 -17.07 16.69
CA VAL A 328 -3.45 -16.59 17.99
C VAL A 328 -1.94 -16.72 18.15
N GLU A 329 -1.34 -17.83 17.73
CA GLU A 329 0.11 -18.02 17.78
C GLU A 329 0.85 -16.98 16.92
N HIS A 330 0.34 -16.69 15.72
CA HIS A 330 0.89 -15.64 14.86
C HIS A 330 0.74 -14.25 15.48
N PHE A 331 -0.42 -13.94 16.07
CA PHE A 331 -0.62 -12.68 16.77
C PHE A 331 0.35 -12.53 17.94
N ILE A 332 0.50 -13.57 18.77
CA ILE A 332 1.42 -13.57 19.91
C ILE A 332 2.85 -13.35 19.43
N SER A 333 3.28 -14.07 18.40
CA SER A 333 4.62 -13.93 17.81
C SER A 333 4.88 -12.52 17.28
N LEU A 334 3.89 -11.90 16.63
CA LEU A 334 3.96 -10.50 16.20
C LEU A 334 4.13 -9.57 17.40
N ILE A 335 3.31 -9.71 18.44
CA ILE A 335 3.42 -8.85 19.64
C ILE A 335 4.78 -9.03 20.33
N ASP A 336 5.28 -10.26 20.43
CA ASP A 336 6.59 -10.51 21.03
C ASP A 336 7.71 -9.84 20.24
N LEU A 337 7.68 -9.93 18.91
CA LEU A 337 8.60 -9.23 18.02
C LEU A 337 8.53 -7.71 18.26
N LEU A 338 7.33 -7.14 18.21
CA LEU A 338 7.13 -5.69 18.38
C LEU A 338 7.65 -5.21 19.74
N ARG A 339 7.45 -5.98 20.81
CA ARG A 339 7.94 -5.65 22.16
C ARG A 339 9.46 -5.59 22.26
N THR A 340 10.20 -6.17 21.32
CA THR A 340 11.67 -6.02 21.27
C THR A 340 12.14 -4.66 20.74
N LEU A 341 11.26 -3.94 20.03
CA LEU A 341 11.57 -2.66 19.41
C LEU A 341 11.89 -1.59 20.47
N THR A 342 12.86 -0.74 20.16
CA THR A 342 13.35 0.32 21.06
C THR A 342 12.25 1.28 21.51
N ARG A 343 11.25 1.53 20.66
CA ARG A 343 10.12 2.42 20.95
C ARG A 343 9.16 1.92 22.05
N LEU A 344 9.20 0.63 22.37
CA LEU A 344 8.46 0.03 23.48
C LEU A 344 9.35 -0.22 24.71
N LYS A 345 10.66 0.10 24.64
CA LYS A 345 11.54 -0.02 25.80
C LYS A 345 11.27 1.14 26.76
N PRO A 346 11.17 0.88 28.07
CA PRO A 346 11.03 1.94 29.05
C PRO A 346 12.26 2.85 29.03
N SER A 347 12.08 4.16 28.87
CA SER A 347 13.16 5.13 29.01
C SER A 347 13.22 5.66 30.45
N LYS A 348 14.44 5.95 30.92
CA LYS A 348 14.71 6.51 32.27
C LYS A 348 14.97 8.01 32.21
N GLU A 349 14.38 8.73 31.27
CA GLU A 349 14.90 10.06 30.88
C GLU A 349 14.56 11.22 31.81
N THR A 350 13.79 11.03 32.88
CA THR A 350 13.57 12.12 33.86
C THR A 350 13.56 11.57 35.28
N GLY A 351 14.37 12.17 36.16
CA GLY A 351 14.56 11.80 37.56
C GLY A 351 13.36 12.06 38.47
N GLN A 352 12.15 11.70 38.02
CA GLN A 352 10.90 11.67 38.77
C GLN A 352 10.19 10.35 38.47
N ASP A 353 9.45 9.84 39.45
CA ASP A 353 8.91 8.47 39.58
C ASP A 353 8.04 7.93 38.42
N ASP A 354 7.80 8.69 37.36
CA ASP A 354 6.97 8.29 36.22
C ASP A 354 7.80 7.62 35.12
N LYS A 355 8.07 6.32 35.32
CA LYS A 355 8.63 5.50 34.24
C LYS A 355 7.68 5.50 33.04
N ILE A 356 8.18 5.95 31.90
CA ILE A 356 7.45 5.86 30.62
C ILE A 356 7.42 4.39 30.20
N HIS A 357 6.21 3.87 29.98
CA HIS A 357 5.93 2.49 29.59
C HIS A 357 5.05 2.48 28.35
N PRO A 358 5.61 2.76 27.15
CA PRO A 358 4.82 2.81 25.93
C PRO A 358 4.16 1.45 25.64
N VAL A 359 2.94 1.49 25.09
CA VAL A 359 2.10 0.29 24.90
C VAL A 359 1.68 0.11 23.44
N ILE A 360 1.04 -1.04 23.17
CA ILE A 360 0.51 -1.41 21.85
C ILE A 360 -1.01 -1.19 21.83
N GLY A 361 -1.48 -0.31 20.94
CA GLY A 361 -2.89 -0.16 20.64
C GLY A 361 -3.37 -1.29 19.73
N VAL A 362 -4.44 -2.00 20.10
CA VAL A 362 -5.02 -3.05 19.25
C VAL A 362 -6.46 -2.68 18.94
N HIS A 363 -6.82 -2.64 17.65
CA HIS A 363 -8.21 -2.41 17.26
C HIS A 363 -8.71 -3.42 16.23
N CYS A 364 -9.99 -3.74 16.35
CA CYS A 364 -10.80 -4.21 15.24
C CYS A 364 -11.73 -3.05 14.83
N HIS A 365 -12.98 -3.35 14.48
CA HIS A 365 -13.95 -2.27 14.19
C HIS A 365 -14.37 -1.51 15.46
N TYR A 366 -14.78 -2.23 16.51
CA TYR A 366 -15.27 -1.62 17.76
C TYR A 366 -14.34 -1.82 18.96
N GLY A 367 -13.34 -2.69 18.86
CA GLY A 367 -12.39 -2.95 19.95
C GLY A 367 -12.97 -3.77 21.11
N PHE A 368 -13.81 -4.78 20.85
CA PHE A 368 -14.41 -5.64 21.89
C PHE A 368 -14.10 -7.12 21.70
N ASN A 369 -14.83 -7.84 20.84
CA ASN A 369 -14.78 -9.31 20.81
C ASN A 369 -13.42 -9.85 20.36
N ARG A 370 -13.00 -9.57 19.12
CA ARG A 370 -11.74 -10.09 18.59
C ARG A 370 -10.53 -9.48 19.28
N THR A 371 -10.58 -8.16 19.49
CA THR A 371 -9.54 -7.43 20.24
C THR A 371 -9.36 -8.04 21.62
N GLY A 372 -10.44 -8.22 22.37
CA GLY A 372 -10.42 -8.85 23.69
C GLY A 372 -9.95 -10.29 23.63
N PHE A 373 -10.39 -11.07 22.64
CA PHE A 373 -9.95 -12.46 22.50
C PHE A 373 -8.43 -12.57 22.31
N PHE A 374 -7.86 -11.83 21.36
CA PHE A 374 -6.41 -11.83 21.13
C PHE A 374 -5.62 -11.31 22.33
N ILE A 375 -6.08 -10.22 22.96
CA ILE A 375 -5.44 -9.67 24.17
C ILE A 375 -5.49 -10.70 25.30
N VAL A 376 -6.65 -11.28 25.59
CA VAL A 376 -6.81 -12.29 26.65
C VAL A 376 -5.91 -13.51 26.39
N CYS A 377 -5.86 -14.01 25.14
CA CYS A 377 -4.94 -15.08 24.78
C CYS A 377 -3.48 -14.73 25.11
N TYR A 378 -3.04 -13.51 24.76
CA TYR A 378 -1.69 -13.05 25.07
C TYR A 378 -1.46 -12.96 26.60
N LEU A 379 -2.41 -12.41 27.36
CA LEU A 379 -2.31 -12.31 28.83
C LEU A 379 -2.15 -13.69 29.47
N VAL A 380 -2.87 -14.70 28.99
CA VAL A 380 -2.79 -16.08 29.50
C VAL A 380 -1.47 -16.74 29.09
N GLU A 381 -1.11 -16.70 27.81
CA GLU A 381 0.03 -17.46 27.27
C GLU A 381 1.38 -16.84 27.58
N ARG A 382 1.48 -15.50 27.61
CA ARG A 382 2.75 -14.77 27.82
C ARG A 382 2.89 -14.13 29.19
N LEU A 383 1.79 -13.66 29.78
CA LEU A 383 1.81 -13.00 31.10
C LEU A 383 1.29 -13.90 32.23
N HIS A 384 0.96 -15.15 31.93
CA HIS A 384 0.55 -16.18 32.90
C HIS A 384 -0.68 -15.81 33.73
N TYR A 385 -1.57 -14.98 33.20
CA TYR A 385 -2.87 -14.73 33.82
C TYR A 385 -3.70 -16.01 33.82
N LYS A 386 -4.55 -16.19 34.83
CA LYS A 386 -5.65 -17.16 34.72
C LYS A 386 -6.65 -16.63 33.70
N VAL A 387 -7.31 -17.53 32.98
CA VAL A 387 -8.30 -17.15 31.95
C VAL A 387 -9.38 -16.22 32.49
N GLN A 388 -9.88 -16.49 33.71
CA GLN A 388 -10.86 -15.63 34.39
C GLN A 388 -10.31 -14.22 34.60
N ASP A 389 -9.17 -14.11 35.26
CA ASP A 389 -8.53 -12.84 35.61
C ASP A 389 -8.21 -12.01 34.36
N ALA A 390 -7.79 -12.66 33.26
CA ALA A 390 -7.53 -11.99 31.99
C ALA A 390 -8.81 -11.44 31.33
N ILE A 391 -9.91 -12.19 31.37
CA ILE A 391 -11.22 -11.75 30.86
C ILE A 391 -11.73 -10.56 31.69
N GLU A 392 -11.61 -10.64 33.02
CA GLU A 392 -12.02 -9.58 33.94
C GLU A 392 -11.20 -8.30 33.76
N GLU A 393 -9.87 -8.42 33.68
CA GLU A 393 -8.97 -7.30 33.40
C GLU A 393 -9.39 -6.58 32.11
N PHE A 394 -9.63 -7.33 31.02
CA PHE A 394 -10.12 -6.75 29.77
C PHE A 394 -11.49 -6.08 29.94
N ALA A 395 -12.43 -6.71 30.66
CA ALA A 395 -13.78 -6.18 30.85
C ALA A 395 -13.81 -4.90 31.70
N VAL A 396 -12.94 -4.80 32.71
CA VAL A 396 -12.80 -3.61 33.57
C VAL A 396 -12.25 -2.44 32.76
N LYS A 397 -11.19 -2.68 31.97
CA LYS A 397 -10.50 -1.64 31.18
C LYS A 397 -11.27 -1.24 29.92
N ARG A 398 -12.04 -2.16 29.34
CA ARG A 398 -12.80 -1.97 28.09
C ARG A 398 -14.24 -2.43 28.26
N LYS A 399 -15.02 -1.72 29.08
CA LYS A 399 -16.42 -2.09 29.40
C LYS A 399 -17.30 -2.27 28.15
N PRO A 400 -18.12 -3.34 28.05
CA PRO A 400 -18.36 -4.39 29.05
C PRO A 400 -17.42 -5.62 28.90
N GLY A 401 -16.36 -5.52 28.12
CA GLY A 401 -15.48 -6.63 27.73
C GLY A 401 -15.92 -7.30 26.44
N ILE A 402 -15.59 -8.59 26.32
CA ILE A 402 -16.01 -9.44 25.18
C ILE A 402 -17.53 -9.61 25.24
N LYS A 403 -18.24 -9.15 24.21
CA LYS A 403 -19.71 -9.06 24.19
C LYS A 403 -20.39 -10.36 23.77
N HIS A 404 -19.70 -11.19 22.99
CA HIS A 404 -20.28 -12.41 22.42
C HIS A 404 -19.83 -13.62 23.23
N GLU A 405 -20.79 -14.33 23.83
CA GLU A 405 -20.51 -15.48 24.72
C GLU A 405 -19.69 -16.57 24.05
N HIS A 406 -19.88 -16.85 22.75
CA HIS A 406 -19.09 -17.87 22.06
C HIS A 406 -17.59 -17.56 22.00
N PHE A 407 -17.18 -16.29 22.05
CA PHE A 407 -15.76 -15.94 22.19
C PHE A 407 -15.25 -16.25 23.61
N VAL A 408 -16.06 -15.95 24.63
CA VAL A 408 -15.73 -16.23 26.04
C VAL A 408 -15.65 -17.74 26.27
N ASN A 409 -16.64 -18.50 25.79
CA ASN A 409 -16.67 -19.95 25.89
C ASN A 409 -15.46 -20.61 25.22
N GLU A 410 -15.08 -20.13 24.03
CA GLU A 410 -13.88 -20.62 23.34
C GLU A 410 -12.60 -20.36 24.16
N LEU A 411 -12.47 -19.22 24.84
CA LEU A 411 -11.33 -18.96 25.74
C LEU A 411 -11.27 -19.97 26.89
N TYR A 412 -12.40 -20.28 27.53
CA TYR A 412 -12.42 -21.33 28.54
C TYR A 412 -12.12 -22.71 27.96
N VAL A 413 -12.70 -23.08 26.81
CA VAL A 413 -12.41 -24.38 26.18
C VAL A 413 -10.93 -24.51 25.84
N ARG A 414 -10.32 -23.44 25.33
CA ARG A 414 -8.90 -23.38 24.99
C ARG A 414 -8.00 -23.57 26.19
N TYR A 415 -8.25 -22.84 27.27
CA TYR A 415 -7.35 -22.80 28.43
C TYR A 415 -7.76 -23.70 29.60
N ALA A 416 -8.95 -24.30 29.57
CA ALA A 416 -9.34 -25.38 30.47
C ALA A 416 -8.76 -26.74 30.04
N ALA A 417 -8.26 -26.85 28.80
CA ALA A 417 -7.82 -28.10 28.17
C ALA A 417 -6.45 -28.64 28.67
N LYS A 418 -6.29 -28.72 30.00
CA LYS A 418 -5.69 -29.89 30.66
C LYS A 418 -6.77 -30.92 31.03
N MET A 419 -7.87 -30.99 30.27
CA MET A 419 -8.94 -31.98 30.45
C MET A 419 -8.81 -33.07 29.39
N GLU A 420 -8.72 -34.33 29.82
CA GLU A 420 -8.83 -35.51 28.95
C GLU A 420 -10.20 -35.50 28.26
N ARG A 421 -10.22 -35.23 26.95
CA ARG A 421 -11.44 -35.34 26.15
C ARG A 421 -11.71 -36.82 25.86
N ARG A 422 -12.73 -37.41 26.49
CA ARG A 422 -13.26 -38.72 26.08
C ARG A 422 -14.00 -38.55 24.76
N GLY A 423 -13.76 -39.46 23.81
CA GLY A 423 -14.31 -39.39 22.46
C GLY A 423 -15.85 -39.32 22.45
N THR A 424 -16.39 -38.53 21.53
CA THR A 424 -17.83 -38.46 21.27
C THR A 424 -18.26 -39.72 20.52
N ILE A 425 -19.09 -40.55 21.14
CA ILE A 425 -19.78 -41.63 20.43
C ILE A 425 -20.92 -40.98 19.65
N VAL A 426 -20.81 -40.96 18.32
CA VAL A 426 -21.92 -40.63 17.43
C VAL A 426 -22.58 -41.95 17.05
N GLY A 427 -23.82 -42.13 17.47
CA GLY A 427 -24.66 -43.30 17.17
C GLY A 427 -25.64 -43.03 16.05
#